data_AF-A0A5B2UVP3-F1
#
_entry.id   AF-A0A5B2UVP3-F1
#
_cell.length_a   1.000
_cell.length_b   1.000
_cell.length_c   1.000
_cell.angle_alpha   90.00
_cell.angle_beta   90.00
_cell.angle_gamma   90.00
#
_symmetry.space_group_name_H-M   'P 1'
#
loop_
_entity.id
_entity.type
_entity.pdbx_description
1 polymer ?
#
loop_
_entity_poly.entity_id
_entity_poly.type
_entity_poly.pdbx_seq_one_letter_code
_entity_poly.pdbx_strand_id
1 'polypeptide(L)'
;MNHSLSVALLLIASFLAGCAAQPGPELRPYTAEETRQLAMEGLNRRGLSFDEYQHKKAELAAQPQKPFGFDRQGEMNAERSVTLHGRPS
;
A
#
# COMPACT_ATOMS: atom_id res chain seq x y z
N MET A 1 -12.89 -35.09 38.86
CA MET A 1 -13.56 -33.93 38.23
C MET A 1 -12.59 -33.02 37.47
N ASN A 2 -11.32 -33.45 37.32
CA ASN A 2 -10.20 -32.58 36.95
C ASN A 2 -9.73 -32.92 35.52
N HIS A 3 -9.92 -34.18 35.10
CA HIS A 3 -9.63 -34.65 33.75
C HIS A 3 -10.48 -33.97 32.68
N SER A 4 -11.76 -33.71 32.96
CA SER A 4 -12.63 -32.97 32.03
C SER A 4 -12.15 -31.54 31.81
N LEU A 5 -11.67 -30.89 32.88
CA LEU A 5 -11.12 -29.54 32.82
C LEU A 5 -9.78 -29.51 32.05
N SER A 6 -8.92 -30.50 32.28
CA SER A 6 -7.67 -30.65 31.52
C SER A 6 -7.91 -30.88 30.02
N VAL A 7 -8.90 -31.72 29.67
CA VAL A 7 -9.28 -31.97 28.26
C VAL A 7 -9.85 -30.71 27.63
N ALA A 8 -10.72 -29.98 28.32
CA ALA A 8 -11.26 -28.71 27.83
C ALA A 8 -10.14 -27.67 27.58
N LEU A 9 -9.18 -27.56 28.51
CA LEU A 9 -8.03 -26.67 28.35
C LEU A 9 -7.16 -27.05 27.14
N LEU A 10 -6.92 -28.34 26.93
CA LEU A 10 -6.14 -28.83 25.78
C LEU A 10 -6.86 -28.54 24.45
N LEU A 11 -8.17 -28.68 24.40
CA LEU A 11 -8.97 -28.36 23.21
C LEU A 11 -8.93 -26.87 22.89
N ILE A 12 -9.10 -26.01 23.90
CA ILE A 12 -9.02 -24.56 23.73
C ILE A 12 -7.61 -24.16 23.27
N ALA A 13 -6.57 -24.69 23.90
CA ALA A 13 -5.18 -24.42 23.51
C ALA A 13 -4.89 -24.85 22.07
N SER A 14 -5.40 -26.00 21.64
CA SER A 14 -5.24 -26.49 20.26
C SER A 14 -5.95 -25.60 19.24
N PHE A 15 -7.13 -25.09 19.58
CA PHE A 15 -7.89 -24.18 18.72
C PHE A 15 -7.19 -22.81 18.58
N LEU A 16 -6.70 -22.25 19.69
CA LEU A 16 -5.94 -20.99 19.67
C LEU A 16 -4.61 -21.15 18.94
N ALA A 17 -3.90 -22.26 19.17
CA ALA A 17 -2.66 -22.57 18.47
C ALA A 17 -2.90 -22.76 16.97
N GLY A 18 -3.98 -23.40 16.52
CA GLY A 18 -4.30 -23.54 15.10
C GLY A 18 -4.56 -22.21 14.38
N CYS A 19 -5.13 -21.21 15.06
CA CYS A 19 -5.34 -19.87 14.49
C CYS A 19 -4.05 -19.03 14.47
N ALA A 20 -3.13 -19.24 15.42
CA ALA A 20 -1.85 -18.53 15.49
C ALA A 20 -0.71 -19.23 14.71
N ALA A 21 -0.83 -20.55 14.53
CA ALA A 21 0.11 -21.42 13.85
C ALA A 21 -0.41 -21.82 12.47
N GLN A 22 -1.08 -20.91 11.76
CA GLN A 22 -0.97 -20.96 10.31
C GLN A 22 0.54 -20.97 10.02
N PRO A 23 1.11 -22.01 9.40
CA PRO A 23 2.47 -21.92 8.90
C PRO A 23 2.46 -20.68 8.02
N GLY A 24 3.14 -19.63 8.49
CA GLY A 24 3.08 -18.34 7.82
C GLY A 24 3.48 -18.52 6.36
N PRO A 25 3.07 -17.61 5.47
CA PRO A 25 3.53 -17.60 4.08
C PRO A 25 5.07 -17.57 3.94
N GLU A 26 5.81 -17.44 5.04
CA GLU A 26 7.25 -17.66 5.22
C GLU A 26 7.86 -18.89 4.51
N LEU A 27 7.12 -19.97 4.26
CA LEU A 27 7.66 -21.11 3.50
C LEU A 27 7.50 -21.00 1.97
N ARG A 28 6.62 -20.12 1.49
CA ARG A 28 6.43 -19.90 0.06
C ARG A 28 7.23 -18.67 -0.35
N PRO A 29 8.30 -18.82 -1.16
CA PRO A 29 8.96 -17.66 -1.72
C PRO A 29 7.94 -16.86 -2.53
N TYR A 30 7.85 -15.56 -2.24
CA TYR A 30 7.00 -14.66 -3.01
C TYR A 30 7.41 -14.68 -4.48
N THR A 31 6.42 -14.75 -5.36
CA THR A 31 6.65 -14.56 -6.79
C THR A 31 7.11 -13.12 -7.06
N ALA A 32 7.74 -12.89 -8.21
CA ALA A 32 8.17 -11.55 -8.60
C ALA A 32 7.00 -10.54 -8.64
N GLU A 33 5.82 -10.97 -9.09
CA GLU A 33 4.62 -10.13 -9.11
C GLU A 33 4.08 -9.82 -7.72
N GLU A 34 4.01 -10.82 -6.83
CA GLU A 34 3.58 -10.61 -5.44
C GLU A 34 4.54 -9.66 -4.72
N THR A 35 5.85 -9.81 -4.96
CA THR A 35 6.88 -8.94 -4.39
C THR A 35 6.75 -7.51 -4.90
N ARG A 36 6.51 -7.34 -6.21
CA ARG A 36 6.27 -6.04 -6.84
C ARG A 36 5.01 -5.38 -6.29
N GLN A 37 3.92 -6.12 -6.14
CA GLN A 37 2.68 -5.63 -5.57
C GLN A 37 2.87 -5.20 -4.11
N LEU A 38 3.55 -6.01 -3.31
CA LEU A 38 3.86 -5.70 -1.91
C LEU A 38 4.72 -4.44 -1.78
N ALA A 39 5.74 -4.30 -2.62
CA ALA A 39 6.59 -3.11 -2.65
C ALA A 39 5.80 -1.85 -3.06
N MET A 40 4.90 -1.97 -4.03
CA MET A 40 4.02 -0.87 -4.47
C MET A 40 3.02 -0.46 -3.37
N GLU A 41 2.45 -1.42 -2.65
CA GLU A 41 1.59 -1.13 -1.49
C GLU A 41 2.39 -0.42 -0.38
N GLY A 42 3.58 -0.94 -0.08
CA GLY A 42 4.48 -0.34 0.91
C GLY A 42 4.97 1.05 0.51
N LEU A 43 5.02 1.37 -0.79
CA LEU A 43 5.31 2.72 -1.27
C LEU A 43 4.09 3.64 -1.13
N ASN A 44 2.89 3.19 -1.52
CA ASN A 44 1.65 3.97 -1.44
C ASN A 44 1.25 4.35 -0.01
N ARG A 45 1.64 3.56 0.98
CA ARG A 45 1.39 3.86 2.40
C ARG A 45 2.34 4.90 2.98
N ARG A 46 3.43 5.28 2.28
CA ARG A 46 4.39 6.28 2.75
C ARG A 46 3.92 7.68 2.39
N GLY A 47 4.00 8.61 3.34
CA GLY A 47 3.75 10.04 3.10
C GLY A 47 4.96 10.74 2.49
N LEU A 48 5.39 10.31 1.29
CA LEU A 48 6.50 10.93 0.56
C LEU A 48 6.04 12.17 -0.20
N SER A 49 6.99 13.08 -0.46
CA SER A 49 6.76 14.14 -1.44
C SER A 49 6.53 13.54 -2.84
N PHE A 50 5.89 14.30 -3.73
CA PHE A 50 5.54 13.81 -5.08
C PHE A 50 6.76 13.30 -5.85
N ASP A 51 7.84 14.07 -5.89
CA ASP A 51 9.05 13.71 -6.63
C ASP A 51 9.71 12.46 -6.08
N GLU A 52 9.79 12.33 -4.75
CA GLU A 52 10.35 11.14 -4.09
C GLU A 52 9.49 9.89 -4.33
N TYR A 53 8.16 10.04 -4.30
CA TYR A 53 7.24 8.95 -4.61
C TYR A 53 7.44 8.47 -6.05
N GLN A 54 7.53 9.39 -7.01
CA GLN A 54 7.70 9.05 -8.42
C GLN A 54 9.06 8.41 -8.71
N HIS A 55 10.12 8.90 -8.08
CA HIS A 55 11.45 8.29 -8.19
C HIS A 55 11.44 6.83 -7.69
N LYS A 56 10.92 6.60 -6.48
CA LYS A 56 10.84 5.24 -5.91
C LYS A 56 9.90 4.33 -6.68
N LYS A 57 8.81 4.86 -7.24
CA LYS A 57 7.91 4.10 -8.10
C LYS A 57 8.59 3.66 -9.39
N ALA A 58 9.41 4.52 -10.00
CA ALA A 58 10.17 4.18 -11.20
C ALA A 58 11.22 3.07 -10.92
N GLU A 59 11.91 3.15 -9.79
CA GLU A 59 12.82 2.10 -9.32
C GLU A 59 12.12 0.74 -9.19
N LEU A 60 10.93 0.71 -8.57
CA LEU A 60 10.14 -0.51 -8.40
C LEU A 60 9.56 -1.06 -9.72
N ALA A 61 9.31 -0.18 -10.69
CA ALA A 61 8.79 -0.58 -12.00
C ALA A 61 9.88 -1.00 -13.00
N ALA A 62 11.16 -0.91 -12.62
CA ALA A 62 12.32 -1.04 -13.51
C ALA A 62 12.19 -0.20 -14.80
N GLN A 63 11.37 0.85 -14.75
CA GLN A 63 11.21 1.75 -15.88
C GLN A 63 12.37 2.73 -15.84
N PRO A 64 12.99 3.04 -17.00
CA PRO A 64 14.00 4.08 -17.06
C PRO A 64 13.42 5.34 -16.43
N GLN A 65 14.15 5.91 -15.47
CA GLN A 65 13.77 7.14 -14.77
C GLN A 65 13.63 8.27 -15.79
N LYS A 66 12.44 8.42 -16.35
CA LYS A 66 12.11 9.58 -17.17
C LYS A 66 12.00 10.73 -16.18
N PRO A 67 12.71 11.86 -16.39
CA PRO A 67 12.56 13.00 -15.50
C PRO A 67 11.09 13.40 -15.50
N PHE A 68 10.42 13.21 -14.36
CA PHE A 68 9.07 13.71 -14.11
C PHE A 68 9.18 15.22 -13.88
N GLY A 69 9.59 15.95 -14.91
CA GLY A 69 9.50 17.40 -14.93
C GLY A 69 8.04 17.76 -15.17
N PHE A 70 7.49 18.66 -14.36
CA PHE A 70 6.31 19.40 -14.79
C PHE A 70 6.70 20.11 -16.09
N ASP A 71 6.07 19.75 -17.21
CA ASP A 71 6.15 20.56 -18.41
C ASP A 71 5.67 21.95 -18.01
N ARG A 72 6.45 23.01 -18.29
CA ARG A 72 6.05 24.42 -18.04
C ARG A 72 4.72 24.82 -18.70
N GLN A 73 4.12 23.93 -19.50
CA GLN A 73 2.79 24.06 -20.08
C GLN A 73 1.65 23.55 -19.16
N GLY A 74 1.96 22.87 -18.05
CA GLY A 74 1.00 22.39 -17.06
C GLY A 74 0.51 23.46 -16.07
N GLU A 75 1.08 24.66 -16.10
CA GLU A 75 0.66 25.84 -15.31
C GLU A 75 -0.58 26.55 -15.90
N MET A 76 -1.46 25.84 -16.60
CA MET A 76 -2.65 26.46 -17.19
C MET A 76 -3.84 25.56 -16.95
N ASN A 77 -4.66 25.87 -15.91
CA ASN A 77 -6.11 25.61 -15.87
C ASN A 77 -6.78 26.06 -14.55
N ALA A 78 -6.08 26.71 -13.61
CA ALA A 78 -6.72 27.24 -12.39
C ALA A 78 -7.42 28.60 -12.61
N GLU A 79 -7.07 29.36 -13.65
CA GLU A 79 -7.70 30.67 -13.94
C GLU A 79 -8.87 30.61 -14.96
N ARG A 80 -9.13 29.45 -15.58
CA ARG A 80 -10.18 29.31 -16.61
C ARG A 80 -11.54 28.90 -16.05
N SER A 81 -11.79 29.13 -14.76
CA SER A 81 -13.13 29.04 -14.20
C SER A 81 -13.38 30.24 -13.30
N VAL A 82 -14.39 31.04 -13.67
CA VAL A 82 -14.99 32.14 -12.91
C VAL A 82 -14.47 33.56 -13.21
N THR A 83 -14.47 33.96 -14.48
CA THR A 83 -14.98 35.30 -14.81
C THR A 83 -16.51 35.25 -14.76
N LEU A 84 -17.09 35.37 -13.56
CA LEU A 84 -18.52 35.64 -13.37
C LEU A 84 -18.78 37.09 -13.80
N HIS A 85 -18.95 37.29 -15.11
CA HIS A 85 -19.35 38.57 -15.68
C HIS A 85 -20.81 38.84 -15.26
N GLY A 86 -21.01 39.79 -14.35
CA GLY A 86 -22.28 40.52 -14.24
C GLY A 86 -23.19 40.22 -13.04
N ARG A 87 -22.71 40.38 -11.81
CA ARG A 87 -23.63 40.63 -10.67
C ARG A 87 -23.33 41.99 -10.03
N PRO A 88 -24.21 43.01 -10.18
CA PRO A 88 -24.10 44.25 -9.42
C PRO A 88 -24.47 44.00 -7.95
N SER A 89 -23.72 44.68 -7.08
CA SER A 89 -23.88 44.80 -5.63
C SER A 89 -25.21 45.45 -5.23
#